data_AF-A0AA96GDR1-F1
#
_entry.id   AF-A0AA96GDR1-F1
#
_cell.length_a   1.000
_cell.length_b   1.000
_cell.length_c   1.000
_cell.angle_alpha   90.00
_cell.angle_beta   90.00
_cell.angle_gamma   90.00
#
_symmetry.space_group_name_H-M   'P 1'
#
loop_
_entity.id
_entity.type
_entity.pdbx_description
1 polymer ?
#
loop_
_entity_poly.entity_id
_entity_poly.type
_entity_poly.pdbx_seq_one_letter_code
_entity_poly.pdbx_strand_id
1 'polypeptide(L)'
;MWQSLAHHFFENRLPLITIEWSTRLTSSAGLFVSQIGPRSWWASREYRQGAARVIRLSAPLLRDQPEEELRRTLAHEMIHQWQFDIRKHRPSHGAEFRAMMHRMNAAGLGVTVRHQLNVGVQRHHRYAWQCLQCGMAYHRQRRTIFPSRHICSRCRGKLVEVELHYTQKTHEESTVGGGVNHGGHQTEDRSAVQILCVTGMRDGKVLSTKGVFPPDDFREEFIGEFGGPAMAPPTNG
;
A
#
# COMPACT_ATOMS: atom_id res chain seq x y z
N MET A 1 -3.25 -19.30 0.21
CA MET A 1 -3.16 -18.26 -0.85
C MET A 1 -1.86 -18.31 -1.66
N TRP A 2 -0.67 -18.05 -1.09
CA TRP A 2 0.61 -18.00 -1.83
C TRP A 2 0.88 -19.26 -2.66
N GLN A 3 0.77 -20.45 -2.07
CA GLN A 3 1.02 -21.73 -2.76
C GLN A 3 0.12 -21.91 -4.00
N SER A 4 -1.15 -21.51 -3.92
CA SER A 4 -2.08 -21.57 -5.04
C SER A 4 -1.63 -20.66 -6.19
N LEU A 5 -1.18 -19.43 -5.87
CA LEU A 5 -0.63 -18.50 -6.85
C LEU A 5 0.69 -19.02 -7.46
N ALA A 6 1.57 -19.56 -6.62
CA ALA A 6 2.84 -20.16 -7.02
C ALA A 6 2.63 -21.31 -8.02
N HIS A 7 1.68 -22.19 -7.74
CA HIS A 7 1.33 -23.30 -8.61
C HIS A 7 0.74 -22.81 -9.93
N HIS A 8 -0.26 -21.91 -9.88
CA HIS A 8 -1.03 -21.54 -11.06
C HIS A 8 -0.28 -20.63 -12.04
N PHE A 9 0.59 -19.75 -11.55
CA PHE A 9 1.25 -18.73 -12.39
C PHE A 9 2.77 -18.87 -12.50
N PHE A 10 3.40 -19.61 -11.59
CA PHE A 10 4.86 -19.65 -11.49
C PHE A 10 5.43 -21.07 -11.50
N GLU A 11 4.64 -22.08 -11.84
CA GLU A 11 5.07 -23.48 -11.94
C GLU A 11 5.76 -23.99 -10.65
N ASN A 12 5.40 -23.43 -9.48
CA ASN A 12 6.07 -23.67 -8.19
C ASN A 12 7.59 -23.41 -8.20
N ARG A 13 8.08 -22.57 -9.11
CA ARG A 13 9.51 -22.25 -9.23
C ARG A 13 9.97 -21.15 -8.27
N LEU A 14 9.04 -20.42 -7.67
CA LEU A 14 9.39 -19.37 -6.71
C LEU A 14 9.93 -19.99 -5.42
N PRO A 15 11.09 -19.53 -4.91
CA PRO A 15 11.55 -19.94 -3.60
C PRO A 15 10.55 -19.50 -2.53
N LEU A 16 10.40 -20.30 -1.48
CA LEU A 16 9.63 -19.88 -0.32
C LEU A 16 10.37 -18.74 0.39
N ILE A 17 9.67 -17.63 0.61
CA ILE A 17 10.19 -16.46 1.31
C ILE A 17 9.23 -16.06 2.43
N THR A 18 9.75 -15.34 3.42
CA THR A 18 8.92 -14.80 4.49
C THR A 18 7.91 -13.81 3.93
N ILE A 19 6.66 -13.91 4.40
CA ILE A 19 5.60 -12.93 4.16
C ILE A 19 5.21 -12.39 5.53
N GLU A 20 5.35 -11.08 5.73
CA GLU A 20 5.11 -10.45 7.04
C GLU A 20 4.14 -9.28 6.94
N TRP A 21 3.37 -9.06 8.00
CA TRP A 21 2.57 -7.86 8.15
C TRP A 21 3.44 -6.71 8.66
N SER A 22 3.31 -5.54 8.03
CA SER A 22 3.95 -4.30 8.46
C SER A 22 2.92 -3.33 9.00
N THR A 23 3.11 -2.90 10.25
CA THR A 23 2.32 -1.83 10.89
C THR A 23 2.73 -0.44 10.44
N ARG A 24 3.87 -0.31 9.75
CA ARG A 24 4.47 0.98 9.35
C ARG A 24 4.42 1.25 7.85
N LEU A 25 4.18 0.22 7.03
CA LEU A 25 4.06 0.36 5.58
C LEU A 25 2.73 1.07 5.26
N THR A 26 2.81 2.34 4.86
CA THR A 26 1.62 3.18 4.56
C THR A 26 1.67 3.78 3.16
N SER A 27 2.80 3.67 2.46
CA SER A 27 3.00 4.21 1.11
C SER A 27 2.53 3.27 -0.01
N SER A 28 2.34 1.98 0.28
CA SER A 28 1.86 0.95 -0.64
C SER A 28 1.22 -0.20 0.14
N ALA A 29 0.31 -0.96 -0.49
CA ALA A 29 -0.34 -2.08 0.19
C ALA A 29 0.59 -3.30 0.33
N GLY A 30 1.51 -3.49 -0.62
CA GLY A 30 2.57 -4.51 -0.59
C GLY A 30 3.95 -3.92 -0.84
N LEU A 31 4.99 -4.67 -0.47
CA LEU A 31 6.38 -4.39 -0.84
C LEU A 31 7.25 -5.65 -0.82
N PHE A 32 7.81 -6.00 -1.96
CA PHE A 32 8.91 -6.95 -2.08
C PHE A 32 10.25 -6.27 -1.75
N VAL A 33 11.01 -6.85 -0.81
CA VAL A 33 12.31 -6.35 -0.37
C VAL A 33 13.36 -7.45 -0.56
N SER A 34 14.54 -7.07 -1.07
CA SER A 34 15.72 -7.93 -1.07
C SER A 34 16.93 -7.21 -0.48
N GLN A 35 17.70 -7.93 0.33
CA GLN A 35 18.96 -7.47 0.92
C GLN A 35 20.15 -7.63 -0.04
N ILE A 36 19.96 -8.30 -1.18
CA ILE A 36 21.01 -8.57 -2.18
C ILE A 36 20.54 -8.24 -3.59
N GLY A 37 21.47 -8.22 -4.54
CA GLY A 37 21.16 -8.11 -5.95
C GLY A 37 20.70 -9.45 -6.57
N PRO A 38 19.95 -9.44 -7.67
CA PRO A 38 19.48 -10.67 -8.33
C PRO A 38 20.59 -11.62 -8.79
N ARG A 39 21.80 -11.08 -8.99
CA ARG A 39 23.00 -11.79 -9.48
C ARG A 39 24.14 -11.78 -8.46
N SER A 40 23.87 -11.50 -7.18
CA SER A 40 24.90 -11.51 -6.14
C SER A 40 25.50 -12.91 -6.00
N TRP A 41 26.73 -13.10 -6.46
CA TRP A 41 27.43 -14.39 -6.42
C TRP A 41 28.10 -14.67 -5.07
N TRP A 42 28.44 -13.61 -4.33
CA TRP A 42 29.12 -13.66 -3.03
C TRP A 42 28.25 -14.20 -1.90
N ALA A 43 26.93 -14.26 -2.08
CA ALA A 43 25.98 -14.73 -1.08
C ALA A 43 25.84 -16.26 -1.10
N SER A 44 25.66 -16.86 0.08
CA SER A 44 25.44 -18.31 0.22
C SER A 44 24.22 -18.77 -0.60
N ARG A 45 24.17 -20.06 -0.94
CA ARG A 45 23.05 -20.61 -1.71
C ARG A 45 21.74 -20.46 -0.95
N GLU A 46 21.74 -20.78 0.33
CA GLU A 46 20.59 -20.73 1.24
C GLU A 46 20.06 -19.29 1.33
N TYR A 47 20.96 -18.33 1.52
CA TYR A 47 20.60 -16.91 1.56
C TYR A 47 20.04 -16.42 0.23
N ARG A 48 20.58 -16.91 -0.91
CA ARG A 48 20.05 -16.68 -2.26
C ARG A 48 18.76 -17.45 -2.58
N GLN A 49 18.39 -18.45 -1.80
CA GLN A 49 17.20 -19.28 -2.01
C GLN A 49 15.99 -18.89 -1.14
N GLY A 50 16.08 -17.84 -0.35
CA GLY A 50 14.88 -17.25 0.22
C GLY A 50 15.17 -16.19 1.26
N ALA A 51 16.06 -16.50 2.21
CA ALA A 51 16.27 -15.73 3.43
C ALA A 51 16.65 -14.25 3.25
N ALA A 52 17.25 -13.88 2.11
CA ALA A 52 17.56 -12.48 1.80
C ALA A 52 16.35 -11.65 1.31
N ARG A 53 15.15 -12.22 1.22
CA ARG A 53 13.94 -11.58 0.67
C ARG A 53 12.77 -11.69 1.61
N VAL A 54 11.90 -10.69 1.57
CA VAL A 54 10.62 -10.69 2.29
C VAL A 54 9.56 -9.98 1.45
N ILE A 55 8.32 -10.48 1.51
CA ILE A 55 7.15 -9.71 1.08
C ILE A 55 6.52 -9.10 2.32
N ARG A 56 6.38 -7.78 2.33
CA ARG A 56 5.68 -7.04 3.38
C ARG A 56 4.29 -6.66 2.90
N LEU A 57 3.30 -6.91 3.73
CA LEU A 57 1.91 -6.52 3.51
C LEU A 57 1.52 -5.45 4.52
N SER A 58 0.89 -4.37 4.06
CA SER A 58 0.51 -3.24 4.89
C SER A 58 -0.71 -3.59 5.74
N ALA A 59 -0.52 -3.74 7.05
CA ALA A 59 -1.64 -3.89 7.96
C ALA A 59 -2.59 -2.66 7.91
N PRO A 60 -2.10 -1.40 7.93
CA PRO A 60 -2.98 -0.23 7.83
C PRO A 60 -3.84 -0.15 6.56
N LEU A 61 -3.39 -0.75 5.45
CA LEU A 61 -4.06 -0.61 4.15
C LEU A 61 -4.87 -1.83 3.73
N LEU A 62 -4.63 -2.99 4.32
CA LEU A 62 -5.23 -4.26 3.90
C LEU A 62 -6.06 -4.95 4.98
N ARG A 63 -5.89 -4.62 6.27
CA ARG A 63 -6.58 -5.33 7.37
C ARG A 63 -8.10 -5.33 7.22
N ASP A 64 -8.66 -4.21 6.78
CA ASP A 64 -10.12 -4.05 6.60
C ASP A 64 -10.52 -4.15 5.11
N GLN A 65 -9.70 -4.78 4.28
CA GLN A 65 -10.01 -5.01 2.88
C GLN A 65 -10.46 -6.45 2.64
N PRO A 66 -11.32 -6.68 1.64
CA PRO A 66 -11.69 -8.03 1.22
C PRO A 66 -10.47 -8.89 0.86
N GLU A 67 -10.59 -10.21 1.03
CA GLU A 67 -9.51 -11.16 0.78
C GLU A 67 -8.96 -11.06 -0.65
N GLU A 68 -9.81 -10.70 -1.62
CA GLU A 68 -9.42 -10.47 -3.02
C GLU A 68 -8.38 -9.35 -3.15
N GLU A 69 -8.46 -8.31 -2.32
CA GLU A 69 -7.49 -7.21 -2.32
C GLU A 69 -6.13 -7.69 -1.82
N LEU A 70 -6.14 -8.48 -0.75
CA LEU A 70 -4.95 -9.13 -0.21
C LEU A 70 -4.33 -10.06 -1.24
N ARG A 71 -5.15 -10.89 -1.90
CA ARG A 71 -4.73 -11.81 -2.96
C ARG A 71 -4.12 -11.09 -4.15
N ARG A 72 -4.75 -10.01 -4.59
CA ARG A 72 -4.27 -9.15 -5.67
C ARG A 72 -2.93 -8.51 -5.32
N THR A 73 -2.81 -7.97 -4.11
CA THR A 73 -1.59 -7.34 -3.59
C THR A 73 -0.47 -8.37 -3.50
N LEU A 74 -0.75 -9.55 -2.95
CA LEU A 74 0.24 -10.63 -2.87
C LEU A 74 0.69 -11.08 -4.27
N ALA A 75 -0.23 -11.24 -5.21
CA ALA A 75 0.11 -11.59 -6.60
C ALA A 75 1.03 -10.54 -7.24
N HIS A 76 0.78 -9.25 -7.02
CA HIS A 76 1.65 -8.17 -7.47
C HIS A 76 3.08 -8.34 -6.95
N GLU A 77 3.25 -8.53 -5.63
CA GLU A 77 4.57 -8.71 -5.03
C GLU A 77 5.25 -10.01 -5.47
N MET A 78 4.49 -11.07 -5.74
CA MET A 78 5.02 -12.32 -6.30
C MET A 78 5.54 -12.15 -7.73
N ILE A 79 4.99 -11.23 -8.55
CA ILE A 79 5.57 -10.91 -9.86
C ILE A 79 6.95 -10.27 -9.66
N HIS A 80 7.12 -9.37 -8.69
CA HIS A 80 8.43 -8.80 -8.36
C HIS A 80 9.42 -9.87 -7.88
N GLN A 81 8.96 -10.80 -7.04
CA GLN A 81 9.75 -11.96 -6.65
C GLN A 81 10.17 -12.78 -7.89
N TRP A 82 9.24 -13.08 -8.80
CA TRP A 82 9.54 -13.82 -10.03
C TRP A 82 10.58 -13.12 -10.91
N GLN A 83 10.47 -11.80 -11.09
CA GLN A 83 11.48 -11.02 -11.81
C GLN A 83 12.86 -11.16 -11.16
N PHE A 84 12.92 -11.12 -9.83
CA PHE A 84 14.16 -11.22 -9.08
C PHE A 84 14.75 -12.64 -9.11
N ASP A 85 13.98 -13.64 -8.72
CA ASP A 85 14.45 -15.00 -8.49
C ASP A 85 14.55 -15.83 -9.78
N ILE A 86 13.63 -15.64 -10.72
CA ILE A 86 13.58 -16.43 -11.97
C ILE A 86 14.23 -15.69 -13.12
N ARG A 87 13.85 -14.42 -13.34
CA ARG A 87 14.38 -13.63 -14.46
C ARG A 87 15.75 -13.01 -14.15
N LYS A 88 16.18 -13.03 -12.88
CA LYS A 88 17.42 -12.39 -12.41
C LYS A 88 17.49 -10.90 -12.76
N HIS A 89 16.33 -10.24 -12.81
CA HIS A 89 16.18 -8.83 -13.13
C HIS A 89 15.86 -8.02 -11.87
N ARG A 90 16.23 -6.72 -11.88
CA ARG A 90 15.75 -5.81 -10.84
C ARG A 90 14.23 -5.66 -11.00
N PRO A 91 13.44 -5.78 -9.91
CA PRO A 91 12.00 -5.63 -9.96
C PRO A 91 11.58 -4.29 -10.59
N SER A 92 10.65 -4.33 -11.52
CA SER A 92 10.11 -3.13 -12.19
C SER A 92 8.78 -3.45 -12.86
N HIS A 93 7.95 -2.43 -13.10
CA HIS A 93 6.68 -2.59 -13.82
C HIS A 93 6.82 -2.52 -15.35
N GLY A 94 7.92 -3.06 -15.88
CA GLY A 94 8.23 -3.11 -17.32
C GLY A 94 7.38 -4.14 -18.10
N ALA A 95 7.81 -4.47 -19.32
CA ALA A 95 7.09 -5.39 -20.21
C ALA A 95 6.83 -6.76 -19.57
N GLU A 96 7.84 -7.37 -18.93
CA GLU A 96 7.73 -8.68 -18.26
C GLU A 96 6.67 -8.66 -17.13
N PHE A 97 6.64 -7.59 -16.34
CA PHE A 97 5.65 -7.44 -15.27
C PHE A 97 4.25 -7.38 -15.86
N ARG A 98 4.06 -6.53 -16.88
CA ARG A 98 2.76 -6.36 -17.54
C ARG A 98 2.29 -7.66 -18.18
N ALA A 99 3.17 -8.40 -18.83
CA ALA A 99 2.83 -9.70 -19.43
C ALA A 99 2.32 -10.70 -18.38
N MET A 100 3.04 -10.87 -17.27
CA MET A 100 2.60 -11.75 -16.18
C MET A 100 1.29 -11.25 -15.53
N MET A 101 1.18 -9.94 -15.30
CA MET A 101 -0.04 -9.31 -14.80
C MET A 101 -1.24 -9.56 -15.73
N HIS A 102 -1.08 -9.42 -17.05
CA HIS A 102 -2.15 -9.72 -18.01
C HIS A 102 -2.56 -11.19 -17.97
N ARG A 103 -1.60 -12.12 -17.85
CA ARG A 103 -1.89 -13.55 -17.67
C ARG A 103 -2.69 -13.81 -16.39
N MET A 104 -2.33 -13.18 -15.28
CA MET A 104 -3.08 -13.28 -14.02
C MET A 104 -4.49 -12.68 -14.13
N ASN A 105 -4.62 -11.56 -14.85
CA ASN A 105 -5.91 -10.89 -15.01
C ASN A 105 -6.86 -11.63 -15.94
N ALA A 106 -6.33 -12.32 -16.95
CA ALA A 106 -7.12 -13.24 -17.78
C ALA A 106 -7.74 -14.38 -16.94
N ALA A 107 -7.13 -14.72 -15.80
CA ALA A 107 -7.65 -15.68 -14.81
C ALA A 107 -8.47 -15.02 -13.69
N GLY A 108 -8.84 -13.74 -13.82
CA GLY A 108 -9.76 -13.05 -12.91
C GLY A 108 -9.15 -12.37 -11.69
N LEU A 109 -7.82 -12.27 -11.56
CA LEU A 109 -7.20 -11.68 -10.34
C LEU A 109 -7.26 -10.14 -10.26
N GLY A 110 -7.34 -9.45 -11.40
CA GLY A 110 -7.44 -7.98 -11.42
C GLY A 110 -6.22 -7.21 -10.87
N VAL A 111 -5.01 -7.77 -10.95
CA VAL A 111 -3.71 -7.15 -10.60
C VAL A 111 -3.47 -5.87 -11.41
N THR A 112 -2.94 -4.84 -10.75
CA THR A 112 -2.71 -3.51 -11.35
C THR A 112 -1.24 -3.09 -11.24
N VAL A 113 -0.77 -2.27 -12.20
CA VAL A 113 0.63 -1.79 -12.27
C VAL A 113 0.96 -0.81 -11.15
N ARG A 114 0.12 0.20 -10.99
CA ARG A 114 0.10 0.96 -9.74
C ARG A 114 -0.83 0.17 -8.85
N HIS A 115 -0.39 -0.18 -7.64
CA HIS A 115 -1.33 -0.38 -6.54
C HIS A 115 -2.31 0.78 -6.65
N GLN A 116 -3.50 0.56 -7.23
CA GLN A 116 -4.48 1.62 -7.37
C GLN A 116 -4.62 2.16 -5.97
N LEU A 117 -4.34 3.46 -5.83
CA LEU A 117 -4.35 4.19 -4.57
C LEU A 117 -5.52 3.67 -3.76
N ASN A 118 -5.26 2.72 -2.83
CA ASN A 118 -6.29 2.27 -1.93
C ASN A 118 -6.82 3.57 -1.33
N VAL A 119 -8.13 3.70 -1.21
CA VAL A 119 -8.73 4.81 -0.49
C VAL A 119 -8.02 4.99 0.87
N GLY A 120 -7.48 3.91 1.45
CA GLY A 120 -6.52 3.91 2.56
C GLY A 120 -5.22 4.71 2.35
N VAL A 121 -4.50 4.54 1.23
CA VAL A 121 -3.24 5.29 0.95
C VAL A 121 -3.51 6.79 0.90
N GLN A 122 -4.64 7.16 0.28
CA GLN A 122 -5.11 8.53 0.22
C GLN A 122 -5.39 9.10 1.62
N ARG A 123 -6.06 8.34 2.49
CA ARG A 123 -6.29 8.71 3.90
C ARG A 123 -5.01 8.97 4.70
N HIS A 124 -3.87 8.42 4.29
CA HIS A 124 -2.58 8.69 4.95
C HIS A 124 -1.86 9.95 4.44
N HIS A 125 -2.40 10.66 3.45
CA HIS A 125 -1.87 11.96 3.07
C HIS A 125 -2.10 12.97 4.20
N ARG A 126 -1.05 13.66 4.62
CA ARG A 126 -1.13 14.66 5.70
C ARG A 126 -0.85 16.07 5.22
N TYR A 127 -0.34 16.20 3.99
CA TYR A 127 0.05 17.46 3.40
C TYR A 127 -0.45 17.54 1.97
N ALA A 128 -1.01 18.69 1.59
CA ALA A 128 -1.33 19.02 0.21
C ALA A 128 -0.63 20.31 -0.21
N TRP A 129 -0.26 20.35 -1.49
CA TRP A 129 0.30 21.52 -2.12
C TRP A 129 -0.46 21.82 -3.39
N GLN A 130 -0.66 23.08 -3.70
CA GLN A 130 -1.32 23.51 -4.92
C GLN A 130 -0.48 24.55 -5.66
N CYS A 131 -0.45 24.42 -6.98
CA CYS A 131 0.12 25.45 -7.83
C CYS A 131 -0.82 26.65 -7.93
N LEU A 132 -0.31 27.84 -7.64
CA LEU A 132 -1.07 29.09 -7.74
C LEU A 132 -1.46 29.48 -9.18
N GLN A 133 -0.74 28.98 -10.19
CA GLN A 133 -0.97 29.36 -11.58
C GLN A 133 -1.91 28.41 -12.33
N CYS A 134 -1.74 27.08 -12.16
CA CYS A 134 -2.51 26.09 -12.91
C CYS A 134 -3.40 25.19 -12.04
N GLY A 135 -3.45 25.42 -10.73
CA GLY A 135 -4.28 24.66 -9.80
C GLY A 135 -3.83 23.22 -9.55
N MET A 136 -2.72 22.75 -10.14
CA MET A 136 -2.23 21.37 -9.96
C MET A 136 -2.00 21.05 -8.47
N ALA A 137 -2.62 19.98 -7.98
CA ALA A 137 -2.52 19.50 -6.61
C ALA A 137 -1.49 18.37 -6.44
N TYR A 138 -0.78 18.38 -5.30
CA TYR A 138 0.20 17.38 -4.91
C TYR A 138 -0.07 16.92 -3.49
N HIS A 139 -0.51 15.68 -3.31
CA HIS A 139 -0.74 15.09 -1.99
C HIS A 139 0.47 14.29 -1.52
N ARG A 140 0.82 14.41 -0.23
CA ARG A 140 2.00 13.77 0.37
C ARG A 140 1.71 13.29 1.79
N GLN A 141 2.32 12.16 2.16
CA GLN A 141 2.28 11.64 3.53
C GLN A 141 3.23 12.37 4.49
N ARG A 142 4.26 13.02 3.93
CA ARG A 142 5.30 13.78 4.64
C ARG A 142 5.48 15.16 4.00
N ARG A 143 5.82 16.18 4.79
CA ARG A 143 6.06 17.55 4.33
C ARG A 143 7.39 17.66 3.56
N THR A 144 7.37 17.21 2.31
CA THR A 144 8.56 16.99 1.46
C THR A 144 8.69 17.98 0.32
N ILE A 145 7.64 18.77 0.04
CA ILE A 145 7.70 19.85 -0.92
C ILE A 145 8.13 21.10 -0.15
N PHE A 146 9.18 21.74 -0.65
CA PHE A 146 9.70 23.00 -0.13
C PHE A 146 9.61 24.05 -1.23
N PRO A 147 8.76 25.09 -1.12
CA PRO A 147 8.55 26.09 -2.18
C PRO A 147 9.80 26.84 -2.62
N SER A 148 10.83 26.90 -1.77
CA SER A 148 12.14 27.46 -2.13
C SER A 148 12.95 26.59 -3.09
N ARG A 149 12.64 25.30 -3.19
CA ARG A 149 13.38 24.30 -3.99
C ARG A 149 12.52 23.63 -5.06
N HIS A 150 11.20 23.69 -4.92
CA HIS A 150 10.26 22.94 -5.75
C HIS A 150 9.26 23.88 -6.42
N ILE A 151 9.01 23.61 -7.69
CA ILE A 151 8.07 24.32 -8.54
C ILE A 151 7.07 23.34 -9.16
N CYS A 152 5.97 23.86 -9.69
CA CYS A 152 4.98 23.04 -10.37
C CYS A 152 5.59 22.30 -11.56
N SER A 153 5.46 20.97 -11.60
CA SER A 153 5.97 20.15 -12.71
C SER A 153 5.26 20.43 -14.04
N ARG A 154 4.05 21.01 -14.01
CA ARG A 154 3.25 21.31 -15.21
C ARG A 154 3.55 22.68 -15.81
N CYS A 155 3.61 23.73 -14.98
CA CYS A 155 3.70 25.12 -15.45
C CYS A 155 4.88 25.91 -14.85
N ARG A 156 5.73 25.26 -14.04
CA ARG A 156 6.85 25.89 -13.31
C ARG A 156 6.46 26.96 -12.28
N GLY A 157 5.17 27.11 -11.98
CA GLY A 157 4.67 28.07 -10.99
C GLY A 157 4.96 27.74 -9.54
N LYS A 158 4.79 28.75 -8.67
CA LYS A 158 4.94 28.62 -7.21
C LYS A 158 3.91 27.65 -6.63
N LEU A 159 4.37 26.86 -5.66
CA LEU A 159 3.54 25.92 -4.90
C LEU A 159 3.29 26.50 -3.50
N VAL A 160 2.05 26.40 -3.04
CA VAL A 160 1.65 26.75 -1.68
C VAL A 160 1.06 25.52 -0.99
N GLU A 161 1.28 25.42 0.32
CA GLU A 161 0.63 24.39 1.12
C GLU A 161 -0.84 24.76 1.31
N VAL A 162 -1.72 23.77 1.23
CA VAL A 162 -3.17 23.94 1.35
C VAL A 162 -3.72 22.88 2.30
N GLU A 163 -4.86 23.18 2.92
CA GLU A 163 -5.53 22.25 3.82
C GLU A 163 -6.15 21.08 3.05
N LEU A 164 -6.03 19.89 3.65
CA LEU A 164 -6.60 18.65 3.16
C LEU A 164 -7.96 18.44 3.80
N HIS A 165 -9.02 18.42 2.99
CA HIS A 165 -10.34 18.00 3.44
C HIS A 165 -10.69 16.64 2.83
N TYR A 166 -11.06 15.71 3.70
CA TYR A 166 -11.55 14.39 3.32
C TYR A 166 -13.08 14.43 3.30
N THR A 167 -13.68 14.37 2.11
CA THR A 167 -15.12 14.18 2.00
C THR A 167 -15.41 12.69 1.89
N GLN A 168 -16.17 12.19 2.85
CA GLN A 168 -16.81 10.88 2.72
C GLN A 168 -18.05 11.11 1.85
N LYS A 169 -18.09 10.50 0.66
CA LYS A 169 -19.36 10.45 -0.08
C LYS A 169 -20.29 9.51 0.69
N THR A 170 -21.16 10.10 1.50
CA THR A 170 -22.39 9.43 1.92
C THR A 170 -23.29 9.38 0.69
N HIS A 171 -23.77 8.19 0.31
CA HIS A 171 -24.89 8.08 -0.63
C HIS A 171 -26.09 8.77 0.01
N GLU A 172 -26.37 10.01 -0.39
CA GLU A 172 -27.67 10.62 -0.11
C GLU A 172 -28.66 10.03 -1.11
N GLU A 173 -29.46 9.06 -0.63
CA GLU A 173 -30.70 8.65 -1.28
C GLU A 173 -31.60 9.88 -1.45
N SER A 174 -31.60 10.41 -2.67
CA SER A 174 -32.60 11.38 -3.11
C SER A 174 -33.94 10.66 -3.22
N THR A 175 -34.73 10.69 -2.15
CA THR A 175 -36.13 10.25 -2.15
C THR A 175 -36.96 11.23 -2.97
N VAL A 176 -37.10 10.95 -4.27
CA VAL A 176 -38.25 11.39 -5.06
C VAL A 176 -38.99 10.13 -5.49
N GLY A 177 -40.17 9.93 -4.91
CA GLY A 177 -40.95 8.70 -5.04
C GLY A 177 -41.52 8.46 -6.42
N GLY A 178 -41.65 7.17 -6.76
CA GLY A 178 -42.58 6.68 -7.79
C GLY A 178 -42.12 5.43 -8.55
N GLY A 179 -42.57 4.24 -8.12
CA GLY A 179 -43.03 3.19 -9.05
C GLY A 179 -42.12 2.02 -9.47
N VAL A 180 -42.11 0.96 -8.65
CA VAL A 180 -42.16 -0.52 -8.93
C VAL A 180 -41.33 -1.20 -10.08
N ASN A 181 -40.38 -2.04 -9.62
CA ASN A 181 -39.80 -3.35 -10.07
C ASN A 181 -39.29 -3.62 -11.51
N HIS A 182 -38.02 -4.05 -11.63
CA HIS A 182 -37.58 -5.48 -11.72
C HIS A 182 -36.04 -5.63 -11.80
N GLY A 183 -35.48 -6.54 -10.97
CA GLY A 183 -34.36 -7.46 -11.27
C GLY A 183 -33.01 -6.94 -11.78
N GLY A 184 -32.01 -6.89 -10.90
CA GLY A 184 -30.59 -6.82 -11.29
C GLY A 184 -29.68 -6.67 -10.07
N HIS A 185 -29.13 -7.79 -9.57
CA HIS A 185 -28.17 -7.78 -8.48
C HIS A 185 -26.82 -7.27 -8.98
N GLN A 186 -26.59 -5.96 -8.86
CA GLN A 186 -25.27 -5.34 -8.98
C GLN A 186 -24.82 -4.96 -7.57
N THR A 187 -23.79 -5.63 -7.07
CA THR A 187 -23.12 -5.25 -5.83
C THR A 187 -22.05 -4.21 -6.15
N GLU A 188 -22.44 -2.94 -6.18
CA GLU A 188 -21.57 -1.78 -5.97
C GLU A 188 -22.00 -1.18 -4.62
N ASP A 189 -21.13 -0.90 -3.65
CA ASP A 189 -20.30 0.29 -3.68
C ASP A 189 -19.21 0.21 -2.59
N ARG A 190 -17.95 0.45 -2.98
CA ARG A 190 -16.83 0.70 -2.06
C ARG A 190 -16.71 2.21 -1.90
N SER A 191 -17.18 2.75 -0.78
CA SER A 191 -17.12 4.18 -0.44
C SER A 191 -15.79 4.84 -0.86
N ALA A 192 -15.83 5.66 -1.91
CA ALA A 192 -14.68 6.42 -2.38
C ALA A 192 -14.51 7.68 -1.52
N VAL A 193 -13.40 7.78 -0.78
CA VAL A 193 -13.04 9.04 -0.10
C VAL A 193 -12.45 9.99 -1.15
N GLN A 194 -13.02 11.18 -1.27
CA GLN A 194 -12.52 12.20 -2.16
C GLN A 194 -11.70 13.21 -1.35
N ILE A 195 -10.41 13.36 -1.71
CA ILE A 195 -9.55 14.40 -1.15
C ILE A 195 -9.77 15.69 -1.93
N LEU A 196 -10.17 16.74 -1.23
CA LEU A 196 -10.20 18.09 -1.76
C LEU A 196 -9.09 18.93 -1.14
N CYS A 197 -8.33 19.61 -1.99
CA CYS A 197 -7.47 20.70 -1.57
C CYS A 197 -8.32 21.96 -1.53
N VAL A 198 -8.46 22.59 -0.37
CA VAL A 198 -9.20 23.86 -0.25
C VAL A 198 -8.21 24.99 -0.06
N THR A 199 -8.24 25.97 -0.95
CA THR A 199 -7.51 27.23 -0.78
C THR A 199 -8.31 28.14 0.14
N GLY A 200 -8.01 28.09 1.44
CA GLY A 200 -8.40 29.16 2.35
C GLY A 200 -7.53 30.39 2.08
N MET A 201 -8.07 31.40 1.40
CA MET A 201 -7.57 32.77 1.53
C MET A 201 -8.44 33.48 2.55
N ARG A 202 -7.86 33.86 3.70
CA ARG A 202 -8.29 35.00 4.54
C ARG A 202 -7.20 35.37 5.54
N ASP A 203 -6.79 36.63 5.43
CA ASP A 203 -6.07 37.49 6.37
C ASP A 203 -4.83 36.93 7.07
N GLY A 204 -3.68 37.39 6.60
CA GLY A 204 -2.36 37.01 7.06
C GLY A 204 -2.19 37.17 8.57
N LYS A 205 -2.18 36.03 9.27
CA LYS A 205 -1.38 35.78 10.47
C LYS A 205 -1.19 34.27 10.60
N VAL A 206 0.05 33.81 10.40
CA VAL A 206 0.45 32.44 10.75
C VAL A 206 0.49 32.35 12.27
N LEU A 207 -0.58 31.86 12.88
CA LEU A 207 -0.55 31.38 14.25
C LEU A 207 -0.14 29.91 14.22
N SER A 208 1.15 29.68 14.47
CA SER A 208 1.71 28.35 14.73
C SER A 208 1.18 27.85 16.08
N THR A 209 0.09 27.10 16.09
CA THR A 209 -0.28 26.27 17.24
C THR A 209 0.41 24.91 17.12
N LYS A 210 1.49 24.71 17.87
CA LYS A 210 2.05 23.37 18.11
C LYS A 210 1.02 22.57 18.91
N GLY A 211 0.29 21.68 18.23
CA GLY A 211 -0.47 20.61 18.88
C GLY A 211 0.43 19.40 19.06
N VAL A 212 0.91 19.19 20.28
CA VAL A 212 1.51 17.93 20.73
C VAL A 212 0.34 16.97 20.98
N PHE A 213 0.37 15.78 20.37
CA PHE A 213 -0.46 14.65 20.81
C PHE A 213 0.47 13.64 21.48
N PRO A 214 0.34 13.40 22.80
CA PRO A 214 1.07 12.34 23.48
C PRO A 214 0.54 10.96 23.04
N PRO A 215 1.40 9.94 22.98
CA PRO A 215 0.92 8.55 23.06
C PRO A 215 0.55 8.29 24.53
N ASP A 216 -0.54 7.58 24.79
CA ASP A 216 -0.50 6.37 25.63
C ASP A 216 -1.89 5.82 25.95
N ASP A 217 -1.88 4.48 26.06
CA ASP A 217 -2.70 3.61 26.89
C ASP A 217 -4.16 3.32 26.47
N PHE A 218 -4.66 2.08 26.55
CA PHE A 218 -4.17 0.84 27.18
C PHE A 218 -5.03 -0.36 26.71
N ARG A 219 -4.44 -1.57 26.75
CA ARG A 219 -4.90 -2.84 27.38
C ARG A 219 -6.40 -3.25 27.30
N GLU A 220 -6.78 -4.52 27.30
CA GLU A 220 -6.13 -5.83 27.28
C GLU A 220 -7.22 -6.85 26.87
N GLU A 221 -6.78 -8.10 26.68
CA GLU A 221 -7.43 -9.28 27.24
C GLU A 221 -8.21 -10.29 26.34
N PHE A 222 -7.84 -11.55 26.63
CA PHE A 222 -8.42 -12.87 26.34
C PHE A 222 -8.10 -13.58 25.01
N ILE A 223 -7.65 -14.85 24.98
CA ILE A 223 -7.04 -15.81 25.95
C ILE A 223 -6.41 -16.92 25.08
N GLY A 224 -5.39 -17.63 25.58
CA GLY A 224 -5.03 -18.95 25.04
C GLY A 224 -3.72 -19.52 25.59
N GLU A 225 -3.73 -19.93 26.85
CA GLU A 225 -2.67 -20.66 27.55
C GLU A 225 -2.28 -21.99 26.88
N PHE A 226 -0.98 -22.29 26.85
CA PHE A 226 -0.28 -23.59 27.06
C PHE A 226 1.21 -23.19 27.13
N GLY A 227 2.06 -23.41 28.14
CA GLY A 227 2.11 -24.36 29.24
C GLY A 227 3.56 -24.90 29.29
N GLY A 228 4.35 -24.56 30.31
CA GLY A 228 5.56 -25.31 30.72
C GLY A 228 6.94 -24.64 30.56
N PRO A 229 7.86 -24.77 31.55
CA PRO A 229 9.04 -23.90 31.72
C PRO A 229 10.31 -24.34 30.99
N ALA A 230 11.20 -23.36 30.81
CA ALA A 230 12.50 -23.43 30.15
C ALA A 230 13.53 -24.33 30.87
N MET A 231 14.22 -25.17 30.10
CA MET A 231 15.48 -25.81 30.50
C MET A 231 16.67 -25.00 30.00
N ALA A 232 17.59 -24.67 30.90
CA ALA A 232 18.84 -23.98 30.64
C ALA A 232 19.86 -24.88 29.87
N PRO A 233 20.78 -24.31 29.09
CA PRO A 233 21.81 -25.06 28.39
C PRO A 233 22.94 -25.51 29.34
N PRO A 234 23.58 -26.67 29.11
CA PRO A 234 24.68 -27.15 29.95
C PRO A 234 25.97 -26.37 29.69
N THR A 235 26.68 -26.09 30.77
CA THR A 235 28.06 -25.59 30.78
C THR A 235 29.04 -26.74 30.53
N ASN A 236 30.03 -26.50 29.67
CA ASN A 236 31.09 -27.46 29.32
C ASN A 236 31.94 -27.86 30.54
N GLY A 237 32.16 -29.17 30.67
CA GLY A 237 33.25 -29.82 31.38
C GLY A 237 33.75 -30.98 30.52
#